data_AF-A0A961Y314-F1
#
_entry.id   AF-A0A961Y314-F1
#
_cell.length_a   1.000
_cell.length_b   1.000
_cell.length_c   1.000
_cell.angle_alpha   90.00
_cell.angle_beta   90.00
_cell.angle_gamma   90.00
#
_symmetry.space_group_name_H-M   'P 1'
#
loop_
_entity.id
_entity.type
_entity.pdbx_description
1 polymer ?
#
loop_
_entity_poly.entity_id
_entity_poly.type
_entity_poly.pdbx_seq_one_letter_code
_entity_poly.pdbx_strand_id
1 'polypeptide(L)'
;DVGGALRQGFNDFVDGMIAGARNMIPIGVATGVAGIIIGTVSLTGAHQVIGEFIELVSGGNLMAMLFLVAIMSLFLGMGLPTTANYIVVSSLMAPVIVSVGAQSGLVVPLVAVHFFVFYFGILADDTPPVGLAAFAAAAISGGDPIKTGLQGFAYDIRTALLPFLFIFNTELLLIDVTIFKAIFLFFVAVTAMMLFAAATQGYFFARSRIWESAVLLLVAFTLFRPGFWLDYVQPPYDERPGTEVVALAQAQPANAQLRMIVTGPDFDHPDQMSQITVMADLGPSGDGLARLEHAGLLVLEEDGKAKLEEPLAGTKFFTKFQMFDFYGDEPVEISLVELDAERMMKEVFYIPA
;
A
#
# COMPACT_ATOMS: atom_id res chain seq x y z
N ASP A 1 24.11 43.96 -26.03
CA ASP A 1 23.57 43.45 -27.30
C ASP A 1 22.66 42.26 -26.98
N VAL A 2 21.36 42.41 -27.22
CA VAL A 2 20.33 41.41 -26.87
C VAL A 2 20.48 40.14 -27.70
N GLY A 3 20.96 40.25 -28.95
CA GLY A 3 21.18 39.09 -29.82
C GLY A 3 22.28 38.17 -29.32
N GLY A 4 23.37 38.74 -28.78
CA GLY A 4 24.46 37.98 -28.15
C GLY A 4 24.00 37.22 -26.91
N ALA A 5 23.20 37.87 -26.05
CA ALA A 5 22.65 37.26 -24.83
C ALA A 5 21.67 36.12 -25.14
N LEU A 6 20.81 36.28 -26.16
CA LEU A 6 19.90 35.21 -26.61
C LEU A 6 20.65 34.00 -27.17
N ARG A 7 21.73 34.24 -27.94
CA ARG A 7 22.57 33.15 -28.46
C ARG A 7 23.29 32.41 -27.34
N GLN A 8 23.79 33.13 -26.33
CA GLN A 8 24.39 32.52 -25.16
C GLN A 8 23.38 31.66 -24.39
N GLY A 9 22.19 32.20 -24.10
CA GLY A 9 21.14 31.43 -23.42
C GLY A 9 20.70 30.18 -24.18
N PHE A 10 20.67 30.23 -25.53
CA PHE A 10 20.40 29.04 -26.34
C PHE A 10 21.52 28.00 -26.23
N ASN A 11 22.79 28.43 -26.24
CA ASN A 11 23.92 27.52 -26.06
C ASN A 11 23.90 26.88 -24.67
N ASP A 12 23.66 27.67 -23.61
CA ASP A 12 23.56 27.16 -22.23
C ASP A 12 22.40 26.15 -22.08
N PHE A 13 21.28 26.39 -22.78
CA PHE A 13 20.17 25.45 -22.84
C PHE A 13 20.57 24.12 -23.51
N VAL A 14 21.26 24.18 -24.65
CA VAL A 14 21.76 22.98 -25.35
C VAL A 14 22.76 22.21 -24.50
N ASP A 15 23.72 22.91 -23.87
CA ASP A 15 24.70 22.31 -22.96
C ASP A 15 24.01 21.67 -21.76
N GLY A 16 22.97 22.30 -21.21
CA GLY A 16 22.11 21.74 -20.18
C GLY A 16 21.42 20.45 -20.61
N MET A 17 20.87 20.38 -21.82
CA MET A 17 20.28 19.15 -22.37
C MET A 17 21.32 18.04 -22.54
N ILE A 18 22.52 18.36 -23.03
CA ILE A 18 23.61 17.39 -23.19
C ILE A 18 24.06 16.85 -21.82
N ALA A 19 24.21 17.73 -20.83
CA ALA A 19 24.55 17.34 -19.46
C ALA A 19 23.47 16.45 -18.85
N GLY A 20 22.19 16.79 -19.03
CA GLY A 20 21.06 15.96 -18.62
C GLY A 20 21.11 14.56 -19.25
N ALA A 21 21.30 14.47 -20.56
CA ALA A 21 21.41 13.20 -21.27
C ALA A 21 22.59 12.34 -20.77
N ARG A 22 23.75 12.94 -20.47
CA ARG A 22 24.91 12.23 -19.92
C ARG A 22 24.67 11.73 -18.50
N ASN A 23 24.04 12.54 -17.65
CA ASN A 23 23.69 12.16 -16.28
C ASN A 23 22.61 11.07 -16.23
N MET A 24 21.84 10.88 -17.31
CA MET A 24 20.86 9.80 -17.43
C MET A 24 21.47 8.44 -17.81
N ILE A 25 22.70 8.38 -18.34
CA ILE A 25 23.31 7.12 -18.78
C ILE A 25 23.41 6.09 -17.63
N PRO A 26 23.93 6.43 -16.43
CA PRO A 26 24.01 5.47 -15.32
C PRO A 26 22.62 4.98 -14.86
N ILE A 27 21.63 5.86 -14.85
CA ILE A 27 20.25 5.51 -14.50
C ILE A 27 19.70 4.53 -15.55
N GLY A 28 19.88 4.81 -16.84
CA GLY A 28 19.47 3.93 -17.92
C GLY A 28 20.05 2.52 -17.80
N VAL A 29 21.36 2.40 -17.56
CA VAL A 29 22.02 1.10 -17.34
C VAL A 29 21.46 0.38 -16.11
N ALA A 30 21.31 1.08 -14.98
CA ALA A 30 20.75 0.50 -13.76
C ALA A 30 19.31 0.00 -13.95
N THR A 31 18.46 0.77 -14.63
CA THR A 31 17.07 0.36 -14.94
C THR A 31 17.01 -0.82 -15.91
N GLY A 32 17.92 -0.89 -16.90
CA GLY A 32 18.02 -2.04 -17.80
C GLY A 32 18.37 -3.33 -17.07
N VAL A 33 19.34 -3.28 -16.15
CA VAL A 33 19.70 -4.43 -15.29
C VAL A 33 18.56 -4.79 -14.35
N ALA A 34 17.91 -3.81 -13.73
CA ALA A 34 16.73 -4.04 -12.91
C ALA A 34 15.62 -4.75 -13.71
N GLY A 35 15.38 -4.36 -14.95
CA GLY A 35 14.42 -5.03 -15.84
C GLY A 35 14.73 -6.52 -16.07
N ILE A 36 16.01 -6.89 -16.23
CA ILE A 36 16.44 -8.30 -16.37
C ILE A 36 16.16 -9.08 -15.08
N ILE A 37 16.47 -8.49 -13.92
CA ILE A 37 16.20 -9.09 -12.60
C ILE A 37 14.69 -9.34 -12.46
N ILE A 38 13.87 -8.34 -12.77
CA ILE A 38 12.40 -8.45 -12.69
C ILE A 38 11.88 -9.51 -13.64
N GLY A 39 12.37 -9.55 -14.88
CA GLY A 39 11.98 -10.57 -15.85
C GLY A 39 12.30 -11.98 -15.33
N THR A 40 13.46 -12.17 -14.72
CA THR A 40 13.86 -13.46 -14.15
C THR A 40 13.03 -13.82 -12.92
N VAL A 41 12.78 -12.88 -12.00
CA VAL A 41 11.95 -13.12 -10.82
C VAL A 41 10.49 -13.41 -11.21
N SER A 42 9.95 -12.69 -12.18
CA SER A 42 8.60 -12.92 -12.68
C SER A 42 8.47 -14.30 -13.32
N LEU A 43 9.46 -14.73 -14.11
CA LEU A 43 9.45 -16.05 -14.77
C LEU A 43 9.69 -17.21 -13.79
N THR A 44 10.41 -16.97 -12.71
CA THR A 44 10.72 -17.99 -11.69
C THR A 44 9.66 -18.07 -10.59
N GLY A 45 8.72 -17.14 -10.52
CA GLY A 45 7.73 -17.06 -9.43
C GLY A 45 8.31 -16.67 -8.08
N ALA A 46 9.55 -16.14 -8.02
CA ALA A 46 10.20 -15.89 -6.72
C ALA A 46 9.46 -14.88 -5.82
N HIS A 47 8.61 -14.02 -6.40
CA HIS A 47 7.74 -13.12 -5.64
C HIS A 47 6.65 -13.87 -4.86
N GLN A 48 6.16 -15.01 -5.35
CA GLN A 48 5.20 -15.87 -4.65
C GLN A 48 5.83 -16.49 -3.42
N VAL A 49 7.05 -17.04 -3.56
CA VAL A 49 7.83 -17.60 -2.44
C VAL A 49 8.07 -16.57 -1.33
N ILE A 50 8.36 -15.31 -1.69
CA ILE A 50 8.50 -14.24 -0.70
C ILE A 50 7.15 -13.94 -0.04
N GLY A 51 6.06 -13.98 -0.80
CA GLY A 51 4.70 -13.83 -0.30
C GLY A 51 4.34 -14.90 0.73
N GLU A 52 4.54 -16.19 0.39
CA GLU A 52 4.32 -17.33 1.28
C GLU A 52 5.14 -17.23 2.58
N PHE A 53 6.41 -16.83 2.46
CA PHE A 53 7.26 -16.61 3.64
C PHE A 53 6.69 -15.51 4.54
N ILE A 54 6.25 -14.39 3.95
CA ILE A 54 5.66 -13.28 4.70
C ILE A 54 4.32 -13.68 5.32
N GLU A 55 3.48 -14.41 4.59
CA GLU A 55 2.22 -14.93 5.08
C GLU A 55 2.43 -15.84 6.29
N LEU A 56 3.32 -16.84 6.17
CA LEU A 56 3.67 -17.77 7.23
C LEU A 56 4.18 -17.06 8.48
N VAL A 57 5.11 -16.09 8.32
CA VAL A 57 5.70 -15.37 9.45
C VAL A 57 4.72 -14.36 10.06
N SER A 58 3.85 -13.75 9.24
CA SER A 58 2.83 -12.81 9.71
C SER A 58 1.67 -13.50 10.42
N GLY A 59 1.41 -14.78 10.12
CA GLY A 59 0.32 -15.56 10.71
C GLY A 59 -1.05 -14.95 10.46
N GLY A 60 -1.26 -14.35 9.27
CA GLY A 60 -2.47 -13.62 8.91
C GLY A 60 -2.62 -12.25 9.58
N ASN A 61 -1.64 -11.80 10.38
CA ASN A 61 -1.65 -10.46 10.95
C ASN A 61 -1.21 -9.42 9.92
N LEU A 62 -2.17 -8.64 9.45
CA LEU A 62 -1.94 -7.59 8.46
C LEU A 62 -0.83 -6.60 8.83
N MET A 63 -0.75 -6.18 10.10
CA MET A 63 0.28 -5.22 10.54
C MET A 63 1.67 -5.86 10.55
N ALA A 64 1.77 -7.12 10.96
CA ALA A 64 3.02 -7.88 10.90
C ALA A 64 3.48 -8.06 9.45
N MET A 65 2.55 -8.38 8.53
CA MET A 65 2.84 -8.45 7.09
C MET A 65 3.43 -7.14 6.57
N LEU A 66 2.75 -6.00 6.81
CA LEU A 66 3.22 -4.69 6.32
C LEU A 66 4.59 -4.34 6.91
N PHE A 67 4.85 -4.70 8.17
CA PHE A 67 6.14 -4.48 8.82
C PHE A 67 7.25 -5.35 8.19
N LEU A 68 6.97 -6.61 7.89
CA LEU A 68 7.91 -7.50 7.19
C LEU A 68 8.20 -6.96 5.78
N VAL A 69 7.18 -6.54 5.03
CA VAL A 69 7.35 -5.95 3.71
C VAL A 69 8.18 -4.66 3.78
N ALA A 70 7.96 -3.81 4.79
CA ALA A 70 8.76 -2.61 5.01
C ALA A 70 10.25 -2.94 5.22
N ILE A 71 10.56 -3.91 6.07
CA ILE A 71 11.93 -4.37 6.31
C ILE A 71 12.55 -4.95 5.04
N MET A 72 11.82 -5.81 4.33
CA MET A 72 12.29 -6.41 3.07
C MET A 72 12.54 -5.35 2.00
N SER A 73 11.66 -4.34 1.92
CA SER A 73 11.83 -3.19 1.01
C SER A 73 13.07 -2.38 1.33
N LEU A 74 13.39 -2.17 2.62
CA LEU A 74 14.62 -1.52 3.05
C LEU A 74 15.85 -2.31 2.59
N PHE A 75 15.89 -3.63 2.82
CA PHE A 75 17.04 -4.44 2.42
C PHE A 75 17.20 -4.53 0.89
N LEU A 76 16.10 -4.66 0.16
CA LEU A 76 16.12 -4.72 -1.30
C LEU A 76 16.55 -3.40 -1.94
N GLY A 77 16.22 -2.26 -1.31
CA GLY A 77 16.54 -0.93 -1.83
C GLY A 77 17.98 -0.49 -1.58
N MET A 78 18.67 -1.05 -0.58
CA MET A 78 20.01 -0.62 -0.18
C MET A 78 21.02 -0.71 -1.35
N GLY A 79 21.60 0.43 -1.70
CA GLY A 79 22.70 0.51 -2.66
C GLY A 79 22.27 0.64 -4.12
N LEU A 80 20.97 0.80 -4.40
CA LEU A 80 20.44 1.06 -5.74
C LEU A 80 20.12 2.56 -5.92
N PRO A 81 20.31 3.15 -7.12
CA PRO A 81 19.78 4.48 -7.40
C PRO A 81 18.27 4.52 -7.23
N THR A 82 17.70 5.60 -6.69
CA THR A 82 16.27 5.71 -6.31
C THR A 82 15.29 5.22 -7.39
N THR A 83 15.53 5.51 -8.66
CA THR A 83 14.70 5.03 -9.77
C THR A 83 14.78 3.50 -9.94
N ALA A 84 15.99 2.93 -9.91
CA ALA A 84 16.19 1.49 -10.04
C ALA A 84 15.69 0.74 -8.79
N ASN A 85 15.91 1.32 -7.61
CA ASN A 85 15.37 0.87 -6.34
C ASN A 85 13.84 0.72 -6.42
N TYR A 86 13.13 1.79 -6.80
CA TYR A 86 11.67 1.72 -6.95
C TYR A 86 11.23 0.63 -7.93
N ILE A 87 11.89 0.51 -9.08
CA ILE A 87 11.56 -0.52 -10.08
C ILE A 87 11.70 -1.93 -9.47
N VAL A 88 12.82 -2.22 -8.80
CA VAL A 88 13.04 -3.53 -8.17
C VAL A 88 12.05 -3.76 -7.03
N VAL A 89 11.99 -2.87 -6.05
CA VAL A 89 11.18 -3.06 -4.84
C VAL A 89 9.69 -3.13 -5.20
N SER A 90 9.18 -2.25 -6.07
CA SER A 90 7.76 -2.27 -6.42
C SER A 90 7.36 -3.51 -7.21
N SER A 91 8.22 -4.01 -8.10
CA SER A 91 7.92 -5.23 -8.87
C SER A 91 7.86 -6.50 -8.00
N LEU A 92 8.57 -6.51 -6.87
CA LEU A 92 8.64 -7.67 -5.97
C LEU A 92 7.64 -7.55 -4.82
N MET A 93 7.60 -6.39 -4.16
CA MET A 93 6.87 -6.21 -2.90
C MET A 93 5.43 -5.73 -3.10
N ALA A 94 5.12 -4.98 -4.16
CA ALA A 94 3.74 -4.54 -4.39
C ALA A 94 2.78 -5.71 -4.65
N PRO A 95 3.14 -6.72 -5.48
CA PRO A 95 2.31 -7.91 -5.65
C PRO A 95 2.07 -8.64 -4.34
N VAL A 96 3.09 -8.75 -3.49
CA VAL A 96 3.00 -9.41 -2.17
C VAL A 96 2.03 -8.70 -1.23
N ILE A 97 2.09 -7.36 -1.14
CA ILE A 97 1.11 -6.60 -0.33
C ILE A 97 -0.31 -6.82 -0.87
N VAL A 98 -0.49 -6.86 -2.19
CA VAL A 98 -1.81 -7.04 -2.80
C VAL A 98 -2.35 -8.45 -2.59
N SER A 99 -1.54 -9.50 -2.74
CA SER A 99 -1.98 -10.89 -2.57
C SER A 99 -2.20 -11.25 -1.10
N VAL A 100 -1.17 -11.10 -0.27
CA VAL A 100 -1.22 -11.45 1.16
C VAL A 100 -2.12 -10.49 1.93
N GLY A 101 -2.15 -9.21 1.53
CA GLY A 101 -3.06 -8.23 2.09
C GLY A 101 -4.52 -8.59 1.84
N ALA A 102 -4.87 -9.00 0.62
CA ALA A 102 -6.24 -9.40 0.28
C ALA A 102 -6.71 -10.62 1.07
N GLN A 103 -5.83 -11.59 1.34
CA GLN A 103 -6.12 -12.74 2.22
C GLN A 103 -6.32 -12.30 3.68
N SER A 104 -5.59 -11.26 4.11
CA SER A 104 -5.71 -10.63 5.44
C SER A 104 -6.79 -9.54 5.51
N GLY A 105 -7.68 -9.44 4.52
CA GLY A 105 -8.78 -8.47 4.49
C GLY A 105 -8.43 -7.05 4.01
N LEU A 106 -7.16 -6.77 3.71
CA LEU A 106 -6.72 -5.48 3.18
C LEU A 106 -6.95 -5.41 1.67
N VAL A 107 -7.87 -4.53 1.27
CA VAL A 107 -7.98 -4.10 -0.12
C VAL A 107 -7.84 -2.60 -0.17
N VAL A 108 -6.78 -2.14 -0.83
CA VAL A 108 -6.44 -0.72 -0.97
C VAL A 108 -6.10 -0.38 -2.42
N PRO A 109 -6.24 0.90 -2.81
CA PRO A 109 -5.82 1.34 -4.13
C PRO A 109 -4.35 1.00 -4.40
N LEU A 110 -4.05 0.53 -5.61
CA LEU A 110 -2.69 0.16 -6.01
C LEU A 110 -1.69 1.31 -5.81
N VAL A 111 -2.13 2.55 -6.01
CA VAL A 111 -1.32 3.75 -5.77
C VAL A 111 -0.79 3.77 -4.32
N ALA A 112 -1.62 3.43 -3.32
CA ALA A 112 -1.19 3.38 -1.93
C ALA A 112 -0.12 2.30 -1.71
N VAL A 113 -0.27 1.13 -2.34
CA VAL A 113 0.74 0.06 -2.28
C VAL A 113 2.07 0.49 -2.89
N HIS A 114 2.03 1.12 -4.07
CA HIS A 114 3.22 1.64 -4.75
C HIS A 114 3.91 2.75 -3.96
N PHE A 115 3.14 3.66 -3.33
CA PHE A 115 3.71 4.64 -2.42
C PHE A 115 4.32 3.98 -1.19
N PHE A 116 3.71 2.94 -0.63
CA PHE A 116 4.23 2.24 0.54
C PHE A 116 5.65 1.71 0.26
N VAL A 117 5.79 0.93 -0.79
CA VAL A 117 7.09 0.34 -1.18
C VAL A 117 8.08 1.40 -1.66
N PHE A 118 7.62 2.47 -2.31
CA PHE A 118 8.46 3.59 -2.72
C PHE A 118 9.06 4.33 -1.52
N TYR A 119 8.27 4.59 -0.48
CA TYR A 119 8.73 5.25 0.74
C TYR A 119 9.83 4.44 1.45
N PHE A 120 9.66 3.13 1.59
CA PHE A 120 10.71 2.30 2.17
C PHE A 120 11.90 2.13 1.23
N GLY A 121 11.69 2.15 -0.08
CA GLY A 121 12.77 2.22 -1.06
C GLY A 121 13.65 3.46 -0.84
N ILE A 122 13.09 4.67 -0.81
CA ILE A 122 13.87 5.90 -0.59
C ILE A 122 14.51 5.96 0.80
N LEU A 123 13.84 5.43 1.82
CA LEU A 123 14.38 5.37 3.18
C LEU A 123 15.57 4.40 3.28
N ALA A 124 15.63 3.39 2.40
CA ALA A 124 16.79 2.49 2.31
C ALA A 124 18.08 3.25 1.96
N ASP A 125 17.98 4.26 1.11
CA ASP A 125 19.13 5.08 0.68
C ASP A 125 19.69 5.94 1.82
N ASP A 126 18.86 6.31 2.81
CA ASP A 126 19.29 7.03 4.03
C ASP A 126 19.81 6.09 5.13
N THR A 127 19.44 4.80 5.07
CA THR A 127 19.77 3.83 6.12
C THR A 127 21.29 3.53 6.13
N PRO A 128 21.98 3.65 7.28
CA PRO A 128 23.37 3.21 7.39
C PRO A 128 23.50 1.71 7.09
N PRO A 129 24.51 1.28 6.31
CA PRO A 129 25.74 1.99 5.96
C PRO A 129 25.71 2.74 4.60
N VAL A 130 24.55 2.87 3.93
CA VAL A 130 24.47 3.42 2.55
C VAL A 130 24.45 4.95 2.51
N GLY A 131 23.61 5.58 3.34
CA GLY A 131 23.43 7.03 3.58
C GLY A 131 24.31 8.04 2.81
N LEU A 132 24.22 8.12 1.47
CA LEU A 132 25.14 8.92 0.64
C LEU A 132 25.15 10.41 1.03
N ALA A 133 23.98 10.96 1.38
CA ALA A 133 23.86 12.33 1.86
C ALA A 133 24.60 12.56 3.18
N ALA A 134 24.54 11.59 4.09
CA ALA A 134 25.27 11.63 5.35
C ALA A 134 26.78 11.55 5.15
N PHE A 135 27.27 10.77 4.17
CA PHE A 135 28.69 10.75 3.80
C PHE A 135 29.15 12.10 3.26
N ALA A 136 28.36 12.74 2.39
CA ALA A 136 28.67 14.07 1.87
C ALA A 136 28.65 15.13 2.99
N ALA A 137 27.65 15.11 3.88
CA ALA A 137 27.56 16.01 5.01
C ALA A 137 28.71 15.83 6.02
N ALA A 138 29.13 14.58 6.26
CA ALA A 138 30.29 14.27 7.10
C ALA A 138 31.59 14.80 6.48
N ALA A 139 31.76 14.69 5.16
CA ALA A 139 32.93 15.25 4.46
C ALA A 139 33.02 16.78 4.56
N ILE A 140 31.88 17.48 4.57
CA ILE A 140 31.83 18.94 4.74
C ILE A 140 32.07 19.34 6.21
N SER A 141 31.48 18.61 7.16
CA SER A 141 31.55 18.94 8.59
C SER A 141 32.80 18.41 9.31
N GLY A 142 33.55 17.48 8.70
CA GLY A 142 34.66 16.78 9.33
C GLY A 142 34.25 15.70 10.34
N GLY A 143 32.97 15.32 10.36
CA GLY A 143 32.43 14.29 11.24
C GLY A 143 32.72 12.86 10.75
N ASP A 144 32.41 11.88 11.60
CA ASP A 144 32.41 10.46 11.20
C ASP A 144 31.16 10.18 10.33
N PRO A 145 31.32 9.61 9.12
CA PRO A 145 30.19 9.38 8.23
C PRO A 145 29.12 8.44 8.77
N ILE A 146 29.52 7.39 9.48
CA ILE A 146 28.59 6.41 10.03
C ILE A 146 27.81 7.02 11.19
N LYS A 147 28.47 7.78 12.09
CA LYS A 147 27.77 8.50 13.16
C LYS A 147 26.83 9.56 12.62
N THR A 148 27.24 10.26 11.56
CA THR A 148 26.40 11.26 10.88
C THR A 148 25.16 10.58 10.27
N GLY A 149 25.34 9.44 9.61
CA GLY A 149 24.25 8.64 9.05
C GLY A 149 23.31 8.11 10.11
N LEU A 150 23.82 7.54 11.21
CA LEU A 150 22.99 7.08 12.32
C LEU A 150 22.16 8.21 12.94
N GLN A 151 22.75 9.40 13.09
CA GLN A 151 22.03 10.55 13.62
C GLN A 151 20.98 11.09 12.64
N GLY A 152 21.29 11.14 11.34
CA GLY A 152 20.38 11.54 10.27
C GLY A 152 19.20 10.58 10.17
N PHE A 153 19.48 9.28 10.07
CA PHE A 153 18.47 8.23 10.03
C PHE A 153 17.61 8.22 11.30
N ALA A 154 18.19 8.43 12.48
CA ALA A 154 17.41 8.57 13.71
C ALA A 154 16.46 9.77 13.68
N TYR A 155 16.73 10.80 12.86
CA TYR A 155 15.78 11.88 12.58
C TYR A 155 14.72 11.46 11.57
N ASP A 156 15.13 10.87 10.46
CA ASP A 156 14.24 10.53 9.33
C ASP A 156 13.30 9.35 9.63
N ILE A 157 13.72 8.34 10.42
CA ILE A 157 12.91 7.14 10.71
C ILE A 157 11.50 7.44 11.26
N ARG A 158 11.27 8.64 11.79
CA ARG A 158 9.94 9.13 12.18
C ARG A 158 8.97 9.20 11.00
N THR A 159 9.45 9.48 9.79
CA THR A 159 8.64 9.51 8.56
C THR A 159 8.23 8.11 8.11
N ALA A 160 8.89 7.04 8.57
CA ALA A 160 8.55 5.66 8.25
C ALA A 160 7.16 5.20 8.74
N LEU A 161 6.50 5.99 9.60
CA LEU A 161 5.11 5.75 9.99
C LEU A 161 4.12 6.12 8.87
N LEU A 162 4.44 7.13 8.04
CA LEU A 162 3.53 7.66 7.01
C LEU A 162 2.98 6.57 6.07
N PRO A 163 3.79 5.61 5.57
CA PRO A 163 3.30 4.50 4.77
C PRO A 163 2.19 3.69 5.40
N PHE A 164 2.31 3.36 6.68
CA PHE A 164 1.27 2.64 7.39
C PHE A 164 0.00 3.47 7.49
N LEU A 165 0.13 4.77 7.76
CA LEU A 165 -1.02 5.65 7.92
C LEU A 165 -1.86 5.76 6.65
N PHE A 166 -1.23 5.97 5.49
CA PHE A 166 -1.99 6.12 4.25
C PHE A 166 -2.53 4.81 3.69
N ILE A 167 -2.00 3.65 4.10
CA ILE A 167 -2.61 2.34 3.81
C ILE A 167 -3.94 2.19 4.54
N PHE A 168 -4.05 2.67 5.78
CA PHE A 168 -5.30 2.63 6.56
C PHE A 168 -6.17 3.88 6.40
N ASN A 169 -5.66 4.94 5.77
CA ASN A 169 -6.35 6.19 5.52
C ASN A 169 -5.92 6.79 4.17
N THR A 170 -6.52 6.29 3.10
CA THR A 170 -6.22 6.70 1.71
C THR A 170 -6.58 8.16 1.41
N GLU A 171 -7.38 8.81 2.25
CA GLU A 171 -7.71 10.23 2.13
C GLU A 171 -6.45 11.11 2.31
N LEU A 172 -5.43 10.62 3.02
CA LEU A 172 -4.11 11.26 3.11
C LEU A 172 -3.40 11.33 1.74
N LEU A 173 -3.77 10.46 0.80
CA LEU A 173 -3.31 10.46 -0.59
C LEU A 173 -4.23 11.28 -1.51
N LEU A 174 -5.21 11.99 -0.96
CA LEU A 174 -6.22 12.77 -1.68
C LEU A 174 -7.11 11.94 -2.61
N ILE A 175 -7.27 10.64 -2.31
CA ILE A 175 -8.15 9.73 -3.04
C ILE A 175 -9.59 9.95 -2.56
N ASP A 176 -10.49 10.25 -3.50
CA ASP A 176 -11.93 10.50 -3.27
C ASP A 176 -12.23 11.65 -2.27
N VAL A 177 -11.35 12.67 -2.24
CA VAL A 177 -11.46 13.81 -1.32
C VAL A 177 -11.91 15.09 -2.04
N THR A 178 -12.89 15.79 -1.48
CA THR A 178 -13.29 17.12 -1.95
C THR A 178 -12.27 18.20 -1.54
N ILE A 179 -12.22 19.34 -2.24
CA ILE A 179 -11.25 20.42 -1.94
C ILE A 179 -11.33 20.88 -0.47
N PHE A 180 -12.53 21.06 0.07
CA PHE A 180 -12.71 21.47 1.47
C PHE A 180 -12.16 20.43 2.45
N LYS A 181 -12.43 19.14 2.18
CA LYS A 181 -11.91 18.05 3.00
C LYS A 181 -10.39 17.92 2.87
N ALA A 182 -9.82 18.15 1.69
CA ALA A 182 -8.37 18.15 1.47
C ALA A 182 -7.66 19.24 2.30
N ILE A 183 -8.21 20.46 2.32
CA ILE A 183 -7.68 21.55 3.15
C ILE A 183 -7.75 21.18 4.64
N PHE A 184 -8.88 20.62 5.09
CA PHE A 184 -9.03 20.16 6.46
C PHE A 184 -8.01 19.07 6.84
N LEU A 185 -7.87 18.03 5.99
CA LEU A 185 -6.91 16.94 6.17
C LEU A 185 -5.47 17.45 6.20
N PHE A 186 -5.13 18.47 5.39
CA PHE A 186 -3.80 19.09 5.43
C PHE A 186 -3.48 19.65 6.83
N PHE A 187 -4.39 20.42 7.43
CA PHE A 187 -4.16 20.97 8.77
C PHE A 187 -4.12 19.90 9.85
N VAL A 188 -4.97 18.87 9.74
CA VAL A 188 -4.96 17.72 10.65
C VAL A 188 -3.64 16.97 10.55
N ALA A 189 -3.18 16.64 9.34
CA ALA A 189 -1.94 15.91 9.10
C ALA A 189 -0.71 16.70 9.55
N VAL A 190 -0.65 18.02 9.30
CA VAL A 190 0.44 18.89 9.77
C VAL A 190 0.47 18.90 11.30
N THR A 191 -0.69 19.04 11.95
CA THR A 191 -0.79 19.01 13.42
C THR A 191 -0.36 17.66 13.97
N ALA A 192 -0.86 16.56 13.41
CA ALA A 192 -0.54 15.20 13.83
C ALA A 192 0.96 14.88 13.67
N MET A 193 1.59 15.28 12.55
CA MET A 193 3.03 15.13 12.33
C MET A 193 3.85 15.96 13.32
N MET A 194 3.40 17.18 13.63
CA MET A 194 4.06 18.03 14.63
C MET A 194 4.01 17.40 16.03
N LEU A 195 2.84 16.89 16.46
CA LEU A 195 2.68 16.23 17.75
C LEU A 195 3.51 14.92 17.82
N PHE A 196 3.53 14.15 16.73
CA PHE A 196 4.33 12.93 16.62
C PHE A 196 5.83 13.22 16.72
N ALA A 197 6.33 14.22 15.99
CA ALA A 197 7.72 14.65 16.07
C ALA A 197 8.08 15.13 17.47
N ALA A 198 7.24 15.96 18.09
CA ALA A 198 7.44 16.46 19.44
C ALA A 198 7.50 15.34 20.48
N ALA A 199 6.59 14.37 20.37
CA ALA A 199 6.52 13.24 21.29
C ALA A 199 7.77 12.34 21.20
N THR A 200 8.19 12.02 19.97
CA THR A 200 9.35 11.16 19.69
C THR A 200 10.70 11.87 19.89
N GLN A 201 10.72 13.20 19.95
CA GLN A 201 11.90 13.98 20.37
C GLN A 201 11.90 14.26 21.88
N GLY A 202 10.79 14.05 22.58
CA GLY A 202 10.65 14.38 24.00
C GLY A 202 10.66 15.88 24.29
N TYR A 203 10.33 16.70 23.29
CA TYR A 203 10.36 18.15 23.38
C TYR A 203 9.28 18.77 22.48
N PHE A 204 8.44 19.64 23.05
CA PHE A 204 7.50 20.45 22.28
C PHE A 204 7.85 21.94 22.41
N PHE A 205 7.26 22.64 23.39
CA PHE A 205 7.73 23.97 23.82
C PHE A 205 8.70 23.90 25.00
N ALA A 206 8.60 22.83 25.78
CA ALA A 206 9.50 22.47 26.85
C ALA A 206 9.77 20.97 26.78
N ARG A 207 10.72 20.49 27.59
CA ARG A 207 11.01 19.07 27.71
C ARG A 207 9.77 18.33 28.20
N SER A 208 9.26 17.42 27.37
CA SER A 208 8.07 16.64 27.67
C SER A 208 8.38 15.57 28.72
N ARG A 209 7.48 15.39 29.67
CA ARG A 209 7.48 14.21 30.55
C ARG A 209 7.07 12.99 29.73
N ILE A 210 7.47 11.79 30.17
CA ILE A 210 7.17 10.54 29.44
C ILE A 210 5.66 10.37 29.21
N TRP A 211 4.83 10.71 30.20
CA TRP A 211 3.38 10.65 30.06
C TRP A 211 2.83 11.72 29.11
N GLU A 212 3.43 12.92 29.04
CA GLU A 212 3.06 13.96 28.08
C GLU A 212 3.37 13.49 26.65
N SER A 213 4.55 12.89 26.43
CA SER A 213 4.89 12.24 25.17
C SER A 213 3.92 11.11 24.83
N ALA A 214 3.52 10.28 25.79
CA ALA A 214 2.54 9.22 25.55
C ALA A 214 1.16 9.78 25.14
N VAL A 215 0.70 10.85 25.80
CA VAL A 215 -0.54 11.55 25.43
C VAL A 215 -0.42 12.17 24.02
N LEU A 216 0.71 12.82 23.71
CA LEU A 216 0.95 13.38 22.38
C LEU A 216 0.94 12.30 21.28
N LEU A 217 1.53 11.12 21.54
CA LEU A 217 1.46 9.99 20.62
C LEU A 217 0.02 9.47 20.44
N LEU A 218 -0.75 9.39 21.53
CA LEU A 218 -2.15 8.96 21.47
C LEU A 218 -3.00 9.93 20.66
N VAL A 219 -2.81 11.24 20.85
CA VAL A 219 -3.50 12.28 20.08
C VAL A 219 -3.08 12.21 18.61
N ALA A 220 -1.78 12.13 18.32
CA ALA A 220 -1.28 12.01 16.95
C ALA A 220 -1.86 10.77 16.25
N PHE A 221 -1.87 9.61 16.92
CA PHE A 221 -2.46 8.38 16.39
C PHE A 221 -3.96 8.54 16.10
N THR A 222 -4.70 9.16 17.00
CA THR A 222 -6.14 9.44 16.84
C THR A 222 -6.41 10.37 15.66
N LEU A 223 -5.57 11.40 15.47
CA LEU A 223 -5.67 12.31 14.33
C LEU A 223 -5.27 11.67 12.99
N PHE A 224 -4.42 10.64 12.98
CA PHE A 224 -4.07 9.97 11.73
C PHE A 224 -5.06 8.86 11.35
N ARG A 225 -5.56 8.13 12.34
CA ARG A 225 -6.46 6.98 12.15
C ARG A 225 -7.66 7.07 13.10
N PRO A 226 -8.56 8.07 12.94
CA PRO A 226 -9.77 8.16 13.76
C PRO A 226 -10.66 6.93 13.59
N GLY A 227 -10.65 6.31 12.40
CA GLY A 227 -11.40 5.11 12.09
C GLY A 227 -11.10 3.94 13.04
N PHE A 228 -9.89 3.85 13.59
CA PHE A 228 -9.53 2.79 14.53
C PHE A 228 -10.45 2.77 15.75
N TRP A 229 -10.80 3.94 16.29
CA TRP A 229 -11.71 4.04 17.43
C TRP A 229 -13.16 3.81 17.02
N LEU A 230 -13.56 4.34 15.86
CA LEU A 230 -14.91 4.12 15.33
C LEU A 230 -15.16 2.63 15.06
N ASP A 231 -14.15 1.86 14.64
CA ASP A 231 -14.28 0.42 14.34
C ASP A 231 -14.66 -0.41 15.59
N TYR A 232 -14.30 0.05 16.80
CA TYR A 232 -14.75 -0.57 18.05
C TYR A 232 -16.20 -0.23 18.42
N VAL A 233 -16.73 0.87 17.92
CA VAL A 233 -18.09 1.36 18.24
C VAL A 233 -19.09 0.90 17.18
N GLN A 234 -18.71 0.99 15.91
CA GLN A 234 -19.49 0.60 14.74
C GLN A 234 -18.58 -0.14 13.76
N PRO A 235 -18.86 -1.40 13.42
CA PRO A 235 -18.11 -2.12 12.39
C PRO A 235 -18.07 -1.34 11.07
N PRO A 236 -16.98 -1.46 10.29
CA PRO A 236 -16.85 -0.78 8.99
C PRO A 236 -17.84 -1.30 7.94
N TYR A 237 -18.22 -2.57 8.02
CA TYR A 237 -19.03 -3.22 7.02
C TYR A 237 -20.24 -3.92 7.63
N ASP A 238 -21.35 -3.89 6.90
CA ASP A 238 -22.49 -4.76 7.12
C ASP A 238 -22.26 -6.06 6.33
N GLU A 239 -21.95 -7.14 7.06
CA GLU A 239 -21.72 -8.46 6.48
C GLU A 239 -23.05 -9.11 6.07
N ARG A 240 -23.18 -9.45 4.79
CA ARG A 240 -24.33 -10.17 4.22
C ARG A 240 -23.91 -11.57 3.76
N PRO A 241 -24.79 -12.58 3.88
CA PRO A 241 -24.50 -13.91 3.35
C PRO A 241 -24.21 -13.86 1.86
N GLY A 242 -23.23 -14.63 1.39
CA GLY A 242 -22.88 -14.70 -0.02
C GLY A 242 -24.02 -15.13 -0.95
N THR A 243 -25.03 -15.84 -0.43
CA THR A 243 -26.26 -16.16 -1.19
C THR A 243 -27.04 -14.94 -1.67
N GLU A 244 -26.85 -13.78 -1.03
CA GLU A 244 -27.51 -12.53 -1.45
C GLU A 244 -26.69 -11.79 -2.52
N VAL A 245 -25.53 -12.30 -2.95
CA VAL A 245 -24.59 -11.58 -3.83
C VAL A 245 -25.21 -11.13 -5.15
N VAL A 246 -26.04 -11.96 -5.78
CA VAL A 246 -26.69 -11.61 -7.06
C VAL A 246 -27.68 -10.46 -6.87
N ALA A 247 -28.51 -10.54 -5.83
CA ALA A 247 -29.47 -9.49 -5.49
C ALA A 247 -28.78 -8.18 -5.10
N LEU A 248 -27.70 -8.26 -4.31
CA LEU A 248 -26.89 -7.11 -3.92
C LEU A 248 -26.18 -6.49 -5.12
N ALA A 249 -25.59 -7.31 -6.00
CA ALA A 249 -24.95 -6.84 -7.23
C ALA A 249 -25.95 -6.13 -8.15
N GLN A 250 -27.22 -6.58 -8.21
CA GLN A 250 -28.26 -5.90 -8.96
C GLN A 250 -28.66 -4.55 -8.33
N ALA A 251 -28.75 -4.48 -7.00
CA ALA A 251 -29.20 -3.28 -6.29
C ALA A 251 -28.19 -2.12 -6.30
N GLN A 252 -26.90 -2.40 -6.49
CA GLN A 252 -25.84 -1.38 -6.51
C GLN A 252 -25.95 -0.42 -7.71
N PRO A 253 -25.52 0.85 -7.58
CA PRO A 253 -25.52 1.79 -8.70
C PRO A 253 -24.55 1.37 -9.81
N ALA A 254 -24.69 2.00 -10.98
CA ALA A 254 -23.80 1.75 -12.11
C ALA A 254 -22.34 2.03 -11.75
N ASN A 255 -21.44 1.14 -12.18
CA ASN A 255 -20.00 1.16 -11.93
C ASN A 255 -19.59 1.12 -10.45
N ALA A 256 -20.50 0.68 -9.57
CA ALA A 256 -20.16 0.43 -8.18
C ALA A 256 -19.15 -0.72 -8.06
N GLN A 257 -18.36 -0.69 -6.99
CA GLN A 257 -17.51 -1.79 -6.59
C GLN A 257 -18.18 -2.55 -5.45
N LEU A 258 -18.18 -3.88 -5.53
CA LEU A 258 -18.71 -4.74 -4.47
C LEU A 258 -17.58 -5.52 -3.81
N ARG A 259 -17.48 -5.40 -2.49
CA ARG A 259 -16.49 -6.08 -1.66
C ARG A 259 -17.03 -7.44 -1.23
N MET A 260 -16.26 -8.49 -1.44
CA MET A 260 -16.70 -9.86 -1.17
C MET A 260 -15.55 -10.69 -0.61
N ILE A 261 -15.88 -11.62 0.27
CA ILE A 261 -14.96 -12.62 0.80
C ILE A 261 -15.26 -13.93 0.08
N VAL A 262 -14.24 -14.45 -0.59
CA VAL A 262 -14.28 -15.75 -1.26
C VAL A 262 -13.55 -16.74 -0.37
N THR A 263 -14.16 -17.90 -0.14
CA THR A 263 -13.65 -18.96 0.72
C THR A 263 -13.70 -20.26 -0.05
N GLY A 264 -12.65 -21.08 0.07
CA GLY A 264 -12.54 -22.35 -0.63
C GLY A 264 -11.38 -23.18 -0.10
N PRO A 265 -11.32 -24.48 -0.45
CA PRO A 265 -10.17 -25.32 -0.11
C PRO A 265 -8.90 -24.80 -0.78
N ASP A 266 -7.77 -24.87 -0.09
CA ASP A 266 -6.47 -24.47 -0.60
C ASP A 266 -5.91 -25.49 -1.61
N PHE A 267 -5.32 -25.00 -2.70
CA PHE A 267 -4.79 -25.86 -3.77
C PHE A 267 -3.59 -26.70 -3.31
N ASP A 268 -2.69 -26.12 -2.51
CA ASP A 268 -1.50 -26.82 -2.04
C ASP A 268 -1.80 -27.66 -0.78
N HIS A 269 -2.79 -27.25 0.01
CA HIS A 269 -3.23 -27.93 1.22
C HIS A 269 -4.76 -28.15 1.25
N PRO A 270 -5.31 -29.17 0.55
CA PRO A 270 -6.75 -29.36 0.40
C PRO A 270 -7.55 -29.51 1.70
N ASP A 271 -6.90 -29.88 2.80
CA ASP A 271 -7.50 -29.98 4.14
C ASP A 271 -7.71 -28.62 4.82
N GLN A 272 -7.22 -27.52 4.24
CA GLN A 272 -7.30 -26.16 4.79
C GLN A 272 -8.21 -25.29 3.95
N MET A 273 -9.04 -24.48 4.62
CA MET A 273 -9.85 -23.47 3.95
C MET A 273 -9.07 -22.16 3.89
N SER A 274 -8.84 -21.68 2.68
CA SER A 274 -8.25 -20.38 2.42
C SER A 274 -9.35 -19.35 2.20
N GLN A 275 -9.02 -18.07 2.40
CA GLN A 275 -9.93 -16.96 2.14
C GLN A 275 -9.21 -15.83 1.42
N ILE A 276 -9.92 -15.13 0.54
CA ILE A 276 -9.43 -13.93 -0.11
C ILE A 276 -10.53 -12.88 -0.22
N THR A 277 -10.21 -11.64 0.11
CA THR A 277 -11.10 -10.51 -0.11
C THR A 277 -10.88 -9.92 -1.50
N VAL A 278 -11.96 -9.74 -2.25
CA VAL A 278 -11.94 -9.17 -3.60
C VAL A 278 -12.87 -7.98 -3.74
N MET A 279 -12.51 -7.09 -4.66
CA MET A 279 -13.37 -5.98 -5.12
C MET A 279 -13.78 -6.26 -6.57
N ALA A 280 -15.07 -6.47 -6.78
CA ALA A 280 -15.67 -6.70 -8.08
C ALA A 280 -16.22 -5.40 -8.67
N ASP A 281 -15.76 -5.05 -9.87
CA ASP A 281 -16.26 -3.88 -10.61
C ASP A 281 -17.51 -4.29 -11.38
N LEU A 282 -18.69 -3.92 -10.87
CA LEU A 282 -19.98 -4.42 -11.36
C LEU A 282 -20.42 -3.86 -12.72
N GLY A 283 -19.65 -2.93 -13.31
CA GLY A 283 -19.98 -2.31 -14.59
C GLY A 283 -21.35 -1.60 -14.60
N PRO A 284 -21.97 -1.39 -15.78
CA PRO A 284 -23.24 -0.68 -15.90
C PRO A 284 -24.38 -1.38 -15.13
N SER A 285 -25.40 -0.61 -14.75
CA SER A 285 -26.61 -1.18 -14.13
C SER A 285 -27.28 -2.19 -15.05
N GLY A 286 -27.72 -3.30 -14.48
CA GLY A 286 -28.28 -4.43 -15.22
C GLY A 286 -28.61 -5.59 -14.28
N ASP A 287 -28.77 -6.78 -14.86
CA ASP A 287 -28.98 -8.02 -14.12
C ASP A 287 -27.78 -8.38 -13.22
N GLY A 288 -28.03 -8.91 -12.03
CA GLY A 288 -26.99 -9.17 -11.02
C GLY A 288 -25.94 -10.17 -11.50
N LEU A 289 -26.34 -11.27 -12.16
CA LEU A 289 -25.42 -12.29 -12.66
C LEU A 289 -24.56 -11.74 -13.79
N ALA A 290 -25.18 -11.02 -14.74
CA ALA A 290 -24.44 -10.40 -15.85
C ALA A 290 -23.39 -9.39 -15.36
N ARG A 291 -23.66 -8.69 -14.25
CA ARG A 291 -22.72 -7.75 -13.64
C ARG A 291 -21.56 -8.45 -12.93
N LEU A 292 -21.82 -9.57 -12.26
CA LEU A 292 -20.78 -10.41 -11.67
C LEU A 292 -19.91 -11.06 -12.74
N GLU A 293 -20.51 -11.56 -13.82
CA GLU A 293 -19.80 -12.10 -14.98
C GLU A 293 -18.92 -11.03 -15.64
N HIS A 294 -19.44 -9.81 -15.81
CA HIS A 294 -18.66 -8.67 -16.28
C HIS A 294 -17.46 -8.37 -15.37
N ALA A 295 -17.61 -8.50 -14.05
CA ALA A 295 -16.50 -8.39 -13.11
C ALA A 295 -15.48 -9.53 -13.23
N GLY A 296 -15.82 -10.61 -13.97
CA GLY A 296 -15.00 -11.81 -14.15
C GLY A 296 -15.31 -12.92 -13.14
N LEU A 297 -16.51 -12.91 -12.55
CA LEU A 297 -16.96 -13.89 -11.57
C LEU A 297 -18.18 -14.64 -12.10
N LEU A 298 -18.00 -15.95 -12.33
CA LEU A 298 -19.09 -16.84 -12.72
C LEU A 298 -19.69 -17.46 -11.45
N VAL A 299 -20.87 -16.97 -11.07
CA VAL A 299 -21.56 -17.38 -9.84
C VAL A 299 -22.73 -18.29 -10.15
N LEU A 300 -22.78 -19.43 -9.46
CA LEU A 300 -23.88 -20.38 -9.50
C LEU A 300 -24.53 -20.48 -8.11
N GLU A 301 -25.82 -20.21 -8.04
CA GLU A 301 -26.60 -20.43 -6.82
C GLU A 301 -27.08 -21.89 -6.77
N GLU A 302 -26.39 -22.72 -5.99
CA GLU A 302 -26.74 -24.12 -5.77
C GLU A 302 -26.62 -24.47 -4.28
N ASP A 303 -27.52 -25.31 -3.77
CA ASP A 303 -27.51 -25.80 -2.39
C ASP A 303 -27.52 -24.71 -1.30
N GLY A 304 -28.04 -23.51 -1.62
CA GLY A 304 -28.01 -22.37 -0.70
C GLY A 304 -26.61 -21.79 -0.50
N LYS A 305 -25.71 -21.97 -1.48
CA LYS A 305 -24.37 -21.39 -1.55
C LYS A 305 -24.22 -20.61 -2.86
N ALA A 306 -23.43 -19.53 -2.83
CA ALA A 306 -23.02 -18.81 -4.04
C ALA A 306 -21.68 -19.39 -4.52
N LYS A 307 -21.75 -20.52 -5.24
CA LYS A 307 -20.56 -21.22 -5.75
C LYS A 307 -19.92 -20.40 -6.86
N LEU A 308 -18.59 -20.39 -6.91
CA LEU A 308 -17.80 -19.78 -7.96
C LEU A 308 -17.24 -20.87 -8.87
N GLU A 309 -17.37 -20.66 -10.18
CA GLU A 309 -16.61 -21.46 -11.14
C GLU A 309 -15.18 -20.92 -11.28
N GLU A 310 -14.26 -21.80 -11.70
CA GLU A 310 -12.88 -21.42 -12.00
C GLU A 310 -12.87 -20.30 -13.06
N PRO A 311 -12.27 -19.13 -12.78
CA PRO A 311 -12.21 -18.06 -13.75
C PRO A 311 -11.45 -18.49 -15.01
N LEU A 312 -11.91 -18.06 -16.18
CA LEU A 312 -11.22 -18.37 -17.44
C LEU A 312 -9.84 -17.69 -17.51
N ALA A 313 -8.89 -18.33 -18.18
CA ALA A 313 -7.55 -17.78 -18.40
C ALA A 313 -7.64 -16.39 -19.10
N GLY A 314 -6.98 -15.40 -18.52
CA GLY A 314 -6.98 -14.01 -19.00
C GLY A 314 -8.04 -13.10 -18.35
N THR A 315 -8.89 -13.64 -17.47
CA THR A 315 -9.78 -12.82 -16.63
C THR A 315 -9.04 -12.19 -15.45
N LYS A 316 -9.61 -11.13 -14.86
CA LYS A 316 -9.01 -10.35 -13.75
C LYS A 316 -8.71 -11.20 -12.52
N PHE A 317 -9.55 -12.20 -12.23
CA PHE A 317 -9.45 -13.03 -11.03
C PHE A 317 -8.72 -14.35 -11.25
N PHE A 318 -8.38 -14.72 -12.49
CA PHE A 318 -7.70 -15.97 -12.80
C PHE A 318 -6.46 -16.21 -11.92
N THR A 319 -5.50 -15.29 -11.93
CA THR A 319 -4.27 -15.43 -11.13
C THR A 319 -4.53 -15.34 -9.62
N LYS A 320 -5.59 -14.65 -9.19
CA LYS A 320 -5.91 -14.48 -7.77
C LYS A 320 -6.54 -15.73 -7.16
N PHE A 321 -7.31 -16.48 -7.95
CA PHE A 321 -8.05 -17.66 -7.48
C PHE A 321 -7.29 -18.97 -7.71
N GLN A 322 -6.10 -18.95 -8.31
CA GLN A 322 -5.22 -20.12 -8.43
C GLN A 322 -4.85 -20.77 -7.09
N MET A 323 -5.01 -20.05 -5.97
CA MET A 323 -4.80 -20.60 -4.63
C MET A 323 -5.91 -21.56 -4.18
N PHE A 324 -7.07 -21.60 -4.87
CA PHE A 324 -8.18 -22.46 -4.51
C PHE A 324 -8.21 -23.75 -5.35
N ASP A 325 -8.64 -24.84 -4.73
CA ASP A 325 -9.00 -26.07 -5.43
C ASP A 325 -10.48 -26.05 -5.85
N PHE A 326 -10.76 -25.70 -7.10
CA PHE A 326 -12.11 -25.71 -7.67
C PHE A 326 -12.65 -27.12 -7.96
N TYR A 327 -11.81 -28.14 -7.89
CA TYR A 327 -12.14 -29.53 -8.24
C TYR A 327 -12.23 -30.45 -7.01
N GLY A 328 -12.06 -29.88 -5.81
CA GLY A 328 -12.20 -30.59 -4.53
C GLY A 328 -13.66 -30.89 -4.16
N ASP A 329 -13.83 -31.57 -3.03
CA ASP A 329 -15.16 -31.97 -2.51
C ASP A 329 -15.97 -30.75 -2.00
N GLU A 330 -15.30 -29.75 -1.43
CA GLU A 330 -15.92 -28.51 -0.97
C GLU A 330 -15.82 -27.42 -2.05
N PRO A 331 -16.92 -26.73 -2.40
CA PRO A 331 -16.90 -25.72 -3.45
C PRO A 331 -16.21 -24.44 -2.99
N VAL A 332 -15.57 -23.75 -3.95
CA VAL A 332 -15.19 -22.35 -3.76
C VAL A 332 -16.47 -21.51 -3.81
N GLU A 333 -16.69 -20.69 -2.79
CA GLU A 333 -17.92 -19.90 -2.65
C GLU A 333 -17.63 -18.46 -2.25
N ILE A 334 -18.53 -17.57 -2.63
CA ILE A 334 -18.63 -16.26 -1.99
C ILE A 334 -19.28 -16.53 -0.63
N SER A 335 -18.53 -16.37 0.45
CA SER A 335 -19.02 -16.63 1.80
C SER A 335 -19.73 -15.40 2.37
N LEU A 336 -19.16 -14.22 2.18
CA LEU A 336 -19.70 -12.94 2.65
C LEU A 336 -19.62 -11.84 1.59
N VAL A 337 -20.61 -10.96 1.61
CA VAL A 337 -20.61 -9.69 0.88
C VAL A 337 -20.56 -8.56 1.91
N GLU A 338 -19.54 -7.72 1.84
CA GLU A 338 -19.33 -6.61 2.77
C GLU A 338 -19.84 -5.32 2.12
N LEU A 339 -20.89 -4.73 2.70
CA LEU A 339 -21.40 -3.42 2.30
C LEU A 339 -20.88 -2.36 3.25
N ASP A 340 -20.56 -1.16 2.75
CA ASP A 340 -20.20 -0.03 3.62
C ASP A 340 -21.35 0.26 4.58
N ALA A 341 -21.08 0.13 5.89
CA ALA A 341 -22.09 0.41 6.90
C ALA A 341 -22.38 1.91 6.98
N GLU A 342 -23.63 2.29 7.27
CA GLU A 342 -23.98 3.69 7.58
C GLU A 342 -23.39 4.07 8.95
N ARG A 343 -22.23 4.74 8.92
CA ARG A 343 -21.47 5.09 10.12
C ARG A 343 -21.50 6.58 10.43
N MET A 344 -21.25 6.91 11.69
CA MET A 344 -20.92 8.28 12.06
C MET A 344 -19.69 8.76 11.28
N MET A 345 -19.67 10.05 10.96
CA MET A 345 -18.50 10.68 10.34
C MET A 345 -17.25 10.44 11.20
N LYS A 346 -16.19 9.89 10.60
CA LYS A 346 -14.90 9.61 11.27
C LYS A 346 -14.33 10.88 11.90
N GLU A 347 -14.70 12.03 11.33
CA GLU A 347 -14.32 13.36 11.74
C GLU A 347 -14.75 13.73 13.17
N VAL A 348 -15.76 13.04 13.74
CA VAL A 348 -16.18 13.22 15.14
C VAL A 348 -15.03 12.94 16.12
N PHE A 349 -14.13 12.01 15.77
CA PHE A 349 -12.97 11.68 16.61
C PHE A 349 -11.79 12.67 16.46
N TYR A 350 -11.86 13.65 15.55
CA TYR A 350 -10.87 14.73 15.48
C TYR A 350 -11.08 15.80 16.55
N ILE A 351 -12.27 15.84 17.17
CA ILE A 351 -12.56 16.75 18.26
C ILE A 351 -12.22 16.02 19.56
N PRO A 352 -11.17 16.43 20.30
CA PRO A 352 -10.92 15.85 21.61
C PRO A 352 -12.15 16.11 22.50
N ALA A 353 -12.73 15.03 23.03
CA ALA A 353 -13.85 15.07 23.97
C ALA A 353 -13.46 15.68 25.32
#